data_AF-A0AAV1NQ80-F1
#
_entry.id   AF-A0AAV1NQ80-F1
#
_cell.length_a   1.000
_cell.length_b   1.000
_cell.length_c   1.000
_cell.angle_alpha   90.00
_cell.angle_beta   90.00
_cell.angle_gamma   90.00
#
_symmetry.space_group_name_H-M   'P 1'
#
loop_
_entity.id
_entity.type
_entity.pdbx_description
1 polymer ?
#
loop_
_entity_poly.entity_id
_entity_poly.type
_entity_poly.pdbx_seq_one_letter_code
_entity_poly.pdbx_strand_id
1 'polypeptide(L)'
;MSAKPTCLIVASASPQGVSAKSFHQSFTLCSSAFNLQTATPGGKPIEFVGVDESTARWVQDFNVKPYATPAKLESIDGARYQALLIPDCPGALNDLAHSGSLHRILTHFISHQKPVCAVGQGVSALCCATEGQNWIFSGYSLTGVSVSVLSMKGIYPKIFMHINVLSNSFCFCSKPSVFELVRRPDFANLPLIVEDFVKDSGGSYTASQEDALHVVIDRHLITGQNMQSTSLAVNNLILLFSAK
;
A
#
# COMPACT_ATOMS: atom_id res chain seq x y z
N MET A 1 -23.93 3.84 24.97
CA MET A 1 -23.39 4.21 23.64
C MET A 1 -22.23 3.25 23.36
N SER A 2 -22.28 2.49 22.27
CA SER A 2 -21.13 1.62 21.90
C SER A 2 -19.91 2.50 21.64
N ALA A 3 -18.75 2.15 22.20
CA ALA A 3 -17.51 2.88 21.94
C ALA A 3 -17.15 2.77 20.45
N LYS A 4 -16.65 3.86 19.85
CA LYS A 4 -16.22 3.82 18.44
C LYS A 4 -15.14 2.74 18.26
N PRO A 5 -15.26 1.87 17.24
CA PRO A 5 -14.26 0.87 16.91
C PRO A 5 -12.93 1.52 16.58
N THR A 6 -11.83 0.81 16.81
CA THR A 6 -10.47 1.28 16.55
C THR A 6 -9.99 0.84 15.16
N CYS A 7 -9.44 1.78 14.40
CA CYS A 7 -8.78 1.53 13.12
C CYS A 7 -7.29 1.84 13.23
N LEU A 8 -6.47 0.88 12.81
CA LEU A 8 -5.03 1.02 12.72
C LEU A 8 -4.66 1.62 11.36
N ILE A 9 -3.99 2.76 11.35
CA ILE A 9 -3.39 3.34 10.15
C ILE A 9 -1.89 3.04 10.17
N VAL A 10 -1.43 2.20 9.24
CA VAL A 10 -0.01 1.89 9.10
C VAL A 10 0.61 2.78 8.05
N ALA A 11 1.64 3.52 8.44
CA ALA A 11 2.39 4.46 7.61
C ALA A 11 3.85 4.02 7.50
N SER A 12 4.50 4.39 6.39
CA SER A 12 5.94 4.19 6.22
C SER A 12 6.73 5.17 7.09
N ALA A 13 7.89 4.72 7.55
CA ALA A 13 8.92 5.52 8.21
C ALA A 13 10.15 5.77 7.32
N SER A 14 10.07 5.37 6.04
CA SER A 14 11.13 5.58 5.05
C SER A 14 11.20 7.05 4.59
N PRO A 15 12.35 7.57 4.12
CA PRO A 15 12.46 8.95 3.63
C PRO A 15 11.54 9.31 2.45
N GLN A 16 11.09 8.32 1.67
CA GLN A 16 10.10 8.52 0.60
C GLN A 16 8.68 8.78 1.14
N GLY A 17 8.49 8.59 2.45
CA GLY A 17 7.36 9.09 3.23
C GLY A 17 6.00 8.57 2.82
N VAL A 18 4.99 9.37 3.17
CA VAL A 18 3.57 9.10 2.99
C VAL A 18 2.93 10.25 2.23
N SER A 19 2.06 9.96 1.25
CA SER A 19 1.36 11.01 0.51
C SER A 19 0.48 11.83 1.44
N ALA A 20 0.76 13.14 1.55
CA ALA A 20 0.01 14.08 2.37
C ALA A 20 -1.48 14.08 2.01
N LYS A 21 -1.79 14.15 0.72
CA LYS A 21 -3.16 14.17 0.21
C LYS A 21 -3.91 12.87 0.49
N SER A 22 -3.30 11.72 0.19
CA SER A 22 -3.93 10.41 0.45
C SER A 22 -4.15 10.17 1.94
N PHE A 23 -3.16 10.51 2.78
CA PHE A 23 -3.27 10.36 4.22
C PHE A 23 -4.33 11.31 4.81
N HIS A 24 -4.34 12.59 4.42
CA HIS A 24 -5.35 13.54 4.86
C HIS A 24 -6.77 13.04 4.52
N GLN A 25 -7.02 12.65 3.28
CA GLN A 25 -8.32 12.13 2.86
C GLN A 25 -8.71 10.87 3.66
N SER A 26 -7.78 9.93 3.81
CA SER A 26 -7.99 8.68 4.55
C SER A 26 -8.31 8.95 6.03
N PHE A 27 -7.52 9.80 6.67
CA PHE A 27 -7.65 10.14 8.09
C PHE A 27 -8.98 10.86 8.35
N THR A 28 -9.32 11.85 7.54
CA THR A 28 -10.58 12.59 7.69
C THR A 28 -11.80 11.69 7.54
N LEU A 29 -11.85 10.85 6.49
CA LEU A 29 -12.97 9.93 6.28
C LEU A 29 -13.07 8.89 7.41
N CYS A 30 -11.97 8.24 7.78
CA CYS A 30 -12.00 7.22 8.82
C CYS A 30 -12.31 7.77 10.22
N SER A 31 -11.93 9.02 10.54
CA SER A 31 -12.18 9.63 11.86
C SER A 31 -13.67 9.78 12.19
N SER A 32 -14.53 9.78 11.16
CA SER A 32 -15.98 9.81 11.34
C SER A 32 -16.51 8.51 11.96
N ALA A 33 -15.98 7.36 11.53
CA ALA A 33 -16.45 6.02 11.91
C ALA A 33 -15.58 5.32 12.96
N PHE A 34 -14.29 5.63 13.04
CA PHE A 34 -13.32 4.93 13.87
C PHE A 34 -12.53 5.86 14.80
N ASN A 35 -12.08 5.31 15.93
CA ASN A 35 -10.96 5.85 16.70
C ASN A 35 -9.65 5.46 15.98
N LEU A 36 -8.87 6.46 15.55
CA LEU A 36 -7.68 6.21 14.75
C LEU A 36 -6.44 6.11 15.61
N GLN A 37 -5.62 5.09 15.33
CA GLN A 37 -4.26 5.00 15.84
C GLN A 37 -3.29 4.84 14.68
N THR A 38 -2.28 5.71 14.63
CA THR A 38 -1.19 5.63 13.66
C THR A 38 -0.10 4.70 14.19
N ALA A 39 0.53 3.94 13.29
CA ALA A 39 1.70 3.14 13.59
C ALA A 39 2.70 3.19 12.43
N THR A 40 3.98 3.24 12.79
CA THR A 40 5.11 3.25 11.85
C THR A 40 6.19 2.30 12.35
N PRO A 41 7.07 1.77 11.46
CA PRO A 41 8.24 1.02 11.88
C PRO A 41 9.09 1.81 12.88
N GLY A 42 9.35 1.21 14.05
CA GLY A 42 10.07 1.86 15.15
C GLY A 42 9.36 3.04 15.83
N GLY A 43 8.11 3.34 15.46
CA GLY A 43 7.34 4.47 16.01
C GLY A 43 7.91 5.83 15.60
N LYS A 44 8.60 5.90 14.45
CA LYS A 44 9.16 7.13 13.92
C LYS A 44 8.03 8.09 13.47
N PRO A 45 8.24 9.42 13.53
CA PRO A 45 7.29 10.38 12.98
C PRO A 45 6.99 10.10 11.49
N ILE A 46 5.78 10.46 11.06
CA ILE A 46 5.38 10.31 9.66
C ILE A 46 5.98 11.48 8.86
N GLU A 47 6.81 11.15 7.87
CA GLU A 47 7.31 12.10 6.87
C GLU A 47 6.28 12.22 5.74
N PHE A 48 5.71 13.41 5.54
CA PHE A 48 4.73 13.65 4.48
C PHE A 48 5.38 14.13 3.19
N VAL A 49 5.07 13.48 2.08
CA VAL A 49 5.49 13.86 0.73
C VAL A 49 4.34 14.38 -0.11
N GLY A 50 4.66 15.23 -1.09
CA GLY A 50 3.65 15.86 -1.95
C GLY A 50 2.74 16.83 -1.18
N VAL A 51 3.29 17.53 -0.19
CA VAL A 51 2.60 18.63 0.50
C VAL A 51 2.46 19.79 -0.47
N ASP A 52 1.23 20.24 -0.66
CA ASP A 52 0.83 21.37 -1.51
C ASP A 52 0.03 22.40 -0.71
N GLU A 53 -0.41 23.48 -1.34
CA GLU A 53 -1.21 24.53 -0.69
C GLU A 53 -2.50 23.99 -0.04
N SER A 54 -3.08 22.93 -0.60
CA SER A 54 -4.33 22.34 -0.10
C SER A 54 -4.13 21.49 1.17
N THR A 55 -2.92 20.96 1.38
CA THR A 55 -2.59 20.04 2.47
C THR A 55 -1.65 20.63 3.52
N ALA A 56 -0.91 21.70 3.20
CA ALA A 56 0.12 22.30 4.07
C ALA A 56 -0.43 22.66 5.46
N ARG A 57 -1.56 23.36 5.52
CA ARG A 57 -2.21 23.72 6.79
C ARG A 57 -2.61 22.49 7.60
N TRP A 58 -3.21 21.51 6.94
CA TRP A 58 -3.63 20.28 7.61
C TRP A 58 -2.43 19.50 8.18
N VAL A 59 -1.32 19.41 7.45
CA VAL A 59 -0.09 18.73 7.92
C VAL A 59 0.49 19.44 9.14
N GLN A 60 0.53 20.77 9.14
CA GLN A 60 0.96 21.55 10.31
C GLN A 60 0.07 21.28 11.53
N ASP A 61 -1.25 21.31 11.32
CA ASP A 61 -2.24 21.04 12.38
C ASP A 61 -2.18 19.60 12.88
N PHE A 62 -1.88 18.63 12.00
CA PHE A 62 -1.71 17.22 12.34
C PHE A 62 -0.48 17.04 13.24
N ASN A 63 0.67 17.60 12.86
CA ASN A 63 1.97 17.37 13.52
C ASN A 63 2.03 17.82 14.99
N VAL A 64 1.15 18.73 15.42
CA VAL A 64 1.09 19.19 16.82
C VAL A 64 0.16 18.35 17.71
N LYS A 65 -0.50 17.32 17.14
CA LYS A 65 -1.51 16.52 17.85
C LYS A 65 -0.90 15.23 18.42
N PRO A 66 -1.46 14.68 19.50
CA PRO A 66 -0.94 13.45 20.10
C PRO A 66 -0.88 12.26 19.13
N TYR A 67 -1.83 12.16 18.19
CA TYR A 67 -1.87 11.09 17.18
C TYR A 67 -0.82 11.24 16.07
N ALA A 68 -0.06 12.34 16.02
CA ALA A 68 1.10 12.47 15.16
C ALA A 68 2.35 11.78 15.72
N THR A 69 2.29 11.27 16.96
CA THR A 69 3.30 10.36 17.53
C THR A 69 2.84 8.92 17.31
N PRO A 70 3.33 8.22 16.27
CA PRO A 70 2.81 6.90 15.93
C PRO A 70 3.28 5.85 16.94
N ALA A 71 2.47 4.82 17.13
CA ALA A 71 2.89 3.65 17.88
C ALA A 71 3.97 2.87 17.11
N LYS A 72 4.84 2.18 17.85
CA LYS A 72 5.82 1.25 17.27
C LYS A 72 5.07 0.06 16.64
N LEU A 73 5.19 -0.11 15.33
CA LEU A 73 4.54 -1.20 14.60
C LEU A 73 4.84 -2.58 15.20
N GLU A 74 6.05 -2.76 15.73
CA GLU A 74 6.52 -3.98 16.37
C GLU A 74 5.76 -4.33 17.66
N SER A 75 5.26 -3.30 18.36
CA SER A 75 4.51 -3.42 19.62
C SER A 75 3.00 -3.56 19.44
N ILE A 76 2.52 -3.51 18.20
CA ILE A 76 1.08 -3.56 17.90
C ILE A 76 0.56 -4.99 18.08
N ASP A 77 -0.56 -5.11 18.79
CA ASP A 77 -1.38 -6.31 18.80
C ASP A 77 -2.60 -6.12 17.87
N GLY A 78 -2.67 -6.91 16.80
CA GLY A 78 -3.74 -6.86 15.81
C GLY A 78 -5.13 -7.17 16.38
N ALA A 79 -5.22 -7.85 17.52
CA ALA A 79 -6.50 -8.16 18.18
C ALA A 79 -7.26 -6.89 18.59
N ARG A 80 -6.55 -5.82 18.95
CA ARG A 80 -7.12 -4.57 19.46
C ARG A 80 -7.85 -3.73 18.42
N TYR A 81 -7.65 -4.01 17.12
CA TYR A 81 -8.16 -3.20 16.02
C TYR A 81 -9.21 -3.96 15.23
N GLN A 82 -10.19 -3.23 14.72
CA GLN A 82 -11.29 -3.78 13.91
C GLN A 82 -11.07 -3.56 12.41
N ALA A 83 -10.27 -2.56 12.04
CA ALA A 83 -9.94 -2.24 10.66
C ALA A 83 -8.46 -1.85 10.52
N LEU A 84 -7.85 -2.17 9.39
CA LEU A 84 -6.47 -1.81 9.03
C LEU A 84 -6.51 -0.96 7.75
N LEU A 85 -5.80 0.15 7.76
CA LEU A 85 -5.69 1.07 6.63
C LEU A 85 -4.22 1.38 6.34
N ILE A 86 -3.82 1.22 5.09
CA ILE A 86 -2.49 1.58 4.57
C ILE A 86 -2.74 2.61 3.45
N PRO A 87 -2.52 3.91 3.71
CA PRO A 87 -2.71 4.94 2.70
C PRO A 87 -1.64 4.85 1.61
N ASP A 88 -1.71 5.74 0.62
CA ASP A 88 -0.67 5.82 -0.42
C ASP A 88 0.67 6.25 0.21
N CYS A 89 1.56 5.28 0.38
CA CYS A 89 2.85 5.42 1.04
C CYS A 89 3.97 5.04 0.07
N PRO A 90 4.60 6.00 -0.64
CA PRO A 90 5.73 5.68 -1.49
C PRO A 90 6.91 5.02 -0.76
N GLY A 91 7.05 5.31 0.54
CA GLY A 91 8.04 4.63 1.38
C GLY A 91 7.77 3.14 1.64
N ALA A 92 6.52 2.67 1.48
CA ALA A 92 6.11 1.31 1.85
C ALA A 92 6.89 0.21 1.15
N LEU A 93 7.36 0.47 -0.08
CA LEU A 93 8.19 -0.47 -0.84
C LEU A 93 9.52 -0.79 -0.12
N ASN A 94 10.04 0.17 0.65
CA ASN A 94 11.36 0.07 1.27
C ASN A 94 11.32 -0.54 2.67
N ASP A 95 10.26 -0.28 3.44
CA ASP A 95 10.16 -0.71 4.83
C ASP A 95 8.99 -1.66 5.09
N LEU A 96 7.78 -1.33 4.65
CA LEU A 96 6.58 -2.11 4.94
C LEU A 96 6.51 -3.43 4.15
N ALA A 97 6.96 -3.45 2.89
CA ALA A 97 6.93 -4.63 2.02
C ALA A 97 7.73 -5.83 2.56
N HIS A 98 8.66 -5.59 3.49
CA HIS A 98 9.48 -6.62 4.14
C HIS A 98 9.30 -6.66 5.66
N SER A 99 8.22 -6.06 6.18
CA SER A 99 7.98 -5.96 7.62
C SER A 99 7.38 -7.23 8.21
N GLY A 100 8.16 -7.97 9.01
CA GLY A 100 7.67 -9.12 9.79
C GLY A 100 6.61 -8.75 10.83
N SER A 101 6.64 -7.51 11.34
CA SER A 101 5.62 -7.01 12.27
C SER A 101 4.28 -6.79 11.55
N LEU A 102 4.31 -6.23 10.34
CA LEU A 102 3.11 -6.07 9.53
C LEU A 102 2.57 -7.42 9.07
N HIS A 103 3.43 -8.36 8.71
CA HIS A 103 3.06 -9.75 8.41
C HIS A 103 2.18 -10.34 9.53
N ARG A 104 2.65 -10.28 10.78
CA ARG A 104 1.91 -10.79 11.94
C ARG A 104 0.52 -10.15 12.10
N ILE A 105 0.44 -8.83 11.88
CA ILE A 105 -0.83 -8.09 11.95
C ILE A 105 -1.76 -8.54 10.81
N LEU A 106 -1.28 -8.59 9.57
CA LEU A 106 -2.08 -9.01 8.41
C LEU A 106 -2.60 -10.44 8.57
N THR A 107 -1.76 -11.38 9.01
CA THR A 107 -2.17 -12.76 9.29
C THR A 107 -3.30 -12.83 10.33
N HIS A 108 -3.24 -12.01 11.39
CA HIS A 108 -4.33 -11.90 12.35
C HIS A 108 -5.61 -11.33 11.71
N PHE A 109 -5.49 -10.31 10.88
CA PHE A 109 -6.64 -9.69 10.22
C PHE A 109 -7.35 -10.65 9.28
N ILE A 110 -6.60 -11.37 8.44
CA ILE A 110 -7.17 -12.30 7.47
C ILE A 110 -7.78 -13.53 8.17
N SER A 111 -7.12 -14.09 9.19
CA SER A 111 -7.68 -15.21 9.97
C SER A 111 -8.97 -14.87 10.70
N HIS A 112 -9.15 -13.61 11.11
CA HIS A 112 -10.36 -13.12 11.80
C HIS A 112 -11.32 -12.39 10.86
N GLN A 113 -11.11 -12.47 9.55
CA GLN A 113 -11.97 -11.83 8.55
C GLN A 113 -12.15 -10.32 8.80
N LYS A 114 -11.14 -9.64 9.34
CA LYS A 114 -11.17 -8.20 9.62
C LYS A 114 -10.81 -7.43 8.35
N PRO A 115 -11.49 -6.29 8.09
CA PRO A 115 -11.25 -5.53 6.89
C PRO A 115 -9.85 -4.88 6.85
N VAL A 116 -9.19 -4.99 5.69
CA VAL A 116 -7.87 -4.41 5.37
C VAL A 116 -8.01 -3.56 4.12
N CYS A 117 -7.64 -2.29 4.19
CA CYS A 117 -7.64 -1.37 3.06
C CYS A 117 -6.21 -0.91 2.75
N ALA A 118 -5.75 -1.06 1.52
CA ALA A 118 -4.46 -0.55 1.06
C ALA A 118 -4.63 0.28 -0.22
N VAL A 119 -3.95 1.42 -0.32
CA VAL A 119 -4.11 2.33 -1.47
C VAL A 119 -2.75 2.70 -2.06
N GLY A 120 -2.68 2.80 -3.38
CA GLY A 120 -1.50 3.26 -4.09
C GLY A 120 -0.28 2.40 -3.79
N GLN A 121 0.86 3.03 -3.49
CA GLN A 121 2.08 2.30 -3.13
C GLN A 121 1.96 1.60 -1.77
N GLY A 122 0.97 1.95 -0.95
CA GLY A 122 0.64 1.20 0.27
C GLY A 122 0.27 -0.26 0.01
N VAL A 123 -0.18 -0.61 -1.20
CA VAL A 123 -0.47 -2.02 -1.58
C VAL A 123 0.79 -2.89 -1.54
N SER A 124 1.97 -2.33 -1.80
CA SER A 124 3.25 -3.05 -1.67
C SER A 124 3.50 -3.60 -0.26
N ALA A 125 2.89 -2.98 0.76
CA ALA A 125 2.99 -3.46 2.13
C ALA A 125 2.35 -4.85 2.32
N LEU A 126 1.40 -5.24 1.48
CA LEU A 126 0.77 -6.57 1.53
C LEU A 126 1.74 -7.70 1.14
N CYS A 127 2.81 -7.38 0.41
CA CYS A 127 3.82 -8.34 -0.03
C CYS A 127 4.64 -8.90 1.15
N CYS A 128 4.64 -8.25 2.31
CA CYS A 128 5.32 -8.76 3.51
C CYS A 128 4.64 -10.01 4.07
N ALA A 129 3.39 -10.26 3.69
CA ALA A 129 2.55 -11.32 4.23
C ALA A 129 2.82 -12.69 3.59
N THR A 130 4.09 -13.01 3.37
CA THR A 130 4.56 -14.27 2.78
C THR A 130 5.18 -15.15 3.85
N GLU A 131 4.70 -16.38 3.97
CA GLU A 131 5.23 -17.40 4.87
C GLU A 131 5.81 -18.56 4.04
N GLY A 132 7.15 -18.63 3.98
CA GLY A 132 7.83 -19.56 3.10
C GLY A 132 7.55 -19.25 1.62
N GLN A 133 6.84 -20.15 0.94
CA GLN A 133 6.41 -19.99 -0.46
C GLN A 133 4.94 -19.57 -0.59
N ASN A 134 4.21 -19.43 0.53
CA ASN A 134 2.79 -19.17 0.53
C ASN A 134 2.53 -17.72 0.94
N TRP A 135 1.97 -16.94 0.02
CA TRP A 135 1.46 -15.61 0.32
C TRP A 135 0.02 -15.73 0.86
N ILE A 136 -0.30 -15.07 1.98
CA ILE A 136 -1.63 -15.23 2.62
C ILE A 136 -2.79 -14.71 1.77
N PHE A 137 -2.48 -13.86 0.78
CA PHE A 137 -3.43 -13.33 -0.19
C PHE A 137 -3.43 -14.13 -1.50
N SER A 138 -2.86 -15.34 -1.52
CA SER A 138 -3.00 -16.24 -2.66
C SER A 138 -4.50 -16.49 -2.94
N GLY A 139 -4.89 -16.39 -4.21
CA GLY A 139 -6.29 -16.43 -4.65
C GLY A 139 -7.11 -15.17 -4.35
N TYR A 140 -6.53 -14.08 -3.83
CA TYR A 140 -7.21 -12.78 -3.75
C TYR A 140 -7.10 -11.99 -5.05
N SER A 141 -8.08 -11.15 -5.30
CA SER A 141 -8.05 -10.11 -6.34
C SER A 141 -7.61 -8.76 -5.75
N LEU A 142 -6.62 -8.12 -6.38
CA LEU A 142 -6.07 -6.84 -5.94
C LEU A 142 -5.86 -5.87 -7.11
N THR A 143 -5.66 -4.61 -6.77
CA THR A 143 -5.12 -3.58 -7.65
C THR A 143 -4.03 -2.78 -6.91
N GLY A 144 -3.24 -2.00 -7.64
CA GLY A 144 -2.16 -1.18 -7.11
C GLY A 144 -1.60 -0.24 -8.18
N VAL A 145 -0.53 0.47 -7.86
CA VAL A 145 0.09 1.41 -8.80
C VAL A 145 0.68 0.63 -9.97
N SER A 146 0.33 1.05 -11.19
CA SER A 146 0.90 0.49 -12.42
C SER A 146 2.40 0.78 -12.54
N VAL A 147 3.15 -0.19 -13.10
CA VAL A 147 4.59 -0.07 -13.41
C VAL A 147 4.89 1.16 -14.27
N SER A 148 3.97 1.53 -15.15
CA SER A 148 4.08 2.68 -16.06
C SER A 148 4.27 4.00 -15.31
N VAL A 149 3.41 4.25 -14.31
CA VAL A 149 3.44 5.46 -13.47
C VAL A 149 4.70 5.50 -12.60
N LEU A 150 5.11 4.34 -12.08
CA LEU A 150 6.29 4.24 -11.23
C LEU A 150 7.59 4.50 -12.02
N SER A 151 7.66 4.08 -13.28
CA SER A 151 8.79 4.41 -14.15
C SER A 151 8.84 5.90 -14.50
N MET A 152 7.71 6.54 -14.78
CA MET A 152 7.67 8.00 -15.02
C MET A 152 8.14 8.81 -13.81
N LYS A 153 7.86 8.34 -12.59
CA LYS A 153 8.35 8.94 -11.34
C LYS A 153 9.82 8.64 -11.03
N GLY A 154 10.52 7.91 -11.91
CA GLY A 154 11.92 7.52 -11.71
C GLY A 154 12.12 6.46 -10.61
N ILE A 155 11.05 5.77 -10.20
CA ILE A 155 11.10 4.75 -9.14
C ILE A 155 11.60 3.42 -9.71
N TYR A 156 11.26 3.10 -10.96
CA TYR A 156 11.84 1.96 -11.69
C TYR A 156 12.84 2.39 -12.77
N PRO A 157 13.99 1.70 -12.91
CA PRO A 157 14.92 1.97 -13.98
C PRO A 157 14.29 1.70 -15.36
N LYS A 158 14.62 2.52 -16.37
CA LYS A 158 14.15 2.38 -17.77
C LYS A 158 14.37 0.99 -18.38
N ILE A 159 15.36 0.27 -17.86
CA ILE A 159 15.74 -1.08 -18.25
C ILE A 159 14.63 -2.08 -17.95
N PHE A 160 13.91 -1.86 -16.85
CA PHE A 160 12.86 -2.74 -16.38
C PHE A 160 11.56 -2.61 -17.19
N MET A 161 11.23 -1.39 -17.62
CA MET A 161 10.14 -1.15 -18.58
C MET A 161 10.32 -1.96 -19.86
N HIS A 162 11.55 -2.06 -20.37
CA HIS A 162 11.83 -2.86 -21.56
C HIS A 162 11.54 -4.36 -21.35
N ILE A 163 11.73 -4.89 -20.14
CA ILE A 163 11.43 -6.29 -19.80
C ILE A 163 9.92 -6.54 -19.72
N ASN A 164 9.16 -5.67 -19.05
CA ASN A 164 7.72 -5.92 -18.90
C ASN A 164 6.97 -5.71 -20.24
N VAL A 165 7.41 -4.75 -21.07
CA VAL A 165 6.92 -4.56 -22.46
C VAL A 165 7.32 -5.71 -23.39
N LEU A 166 8.29 -6.56 -23.01
CA LEU A 166 8.60 -7.81 -23.71
C LEU A 166 7.55 -8.91 -23.44
N SER A 167 6.82 -8.84 -22.32
CA SER A 167 5.87 -9.88 -21.88
C SER A 167 4.47 -9.74 -22.49
N ASN A 168 4.10 -8.55 -22.97
CA ASN A 168 2.85 -8.33 -23.70
C ASN A 168 3.11 -8.16 -25.20
N SER A 169 2.42 -8.97 -25.99
CA SER A 169 2.51 -9.13 -27.45
C SER A 169 2.56 -7.82 -28.25
N PHE A 170 3.77 -7.28 -28.49
CA PHE A 170 4.09 -6.42 -29.62
C PHE A 170 5.52 -6.71 -30.12
N CYS A 171 5.60 -7.32 -31.30
CA CYS A 171 6.80 -7.44 -32.15
C CYS A 171 7.00 -6.08 -32.87
N PHE A 172 8.18 -5.53 -33.21
CA PHE A 172 9.36 -6.10 -33.87
C PHE A 172 10.60 -5.19 -33.65
N CYS A 173 11.79 -5.81 -33.76
CA CYS A 173 13.15 -5.27 -33.95
C CYS A 173 13.87 -4.53 -32.79
N SER A 174 15.01 -5.13 -32.40
CA SER A 174 16.08 -4.62 -31.51
C SER A 174 15.80 -4.61 -30.01
N LYS A 175 15.41 -5.74 -29.42
CA LYS A 175 15.30 -5.88 -27.95
C LYS A 175 16.52 -6.62 -27.39
N PRO A 176 17.16 -6.14 -26.29
CA PRO A 176 18.23 -6.88 -25.64
C PRO A 176 17.68 -8.16 -25.03
N SER A 177 18.45 -9.25 -25.09
CA SER A 177 18.03 -10.54 -24.53
C SER A 177 18.04 -10.51 -23.01
N VAL A 178 17.24 -11.38 -22.35
CA VAL A 178 17.28 -11.60 -20.88
C VAL A 178 18.72 -11.86 -20.41
N PHE A 179 19.54 -12.51 -21.24
CA PHE A 179 20.95 -12.79 -21.00
C PHE A 179 21.84 -11.53 -20.94
N GLU A 180 21.54 -10.49 -21.72
CA GLU A 180 22.24 -9.20 -21.63
C GLU A 180 21.81 -8.40 -20.40
N LEU A 181 20.57 -8.58 -19.95
CA LEU A 181 20.03 -7.90 -18.78
C LEU A 181 20.62 -8.42 -17.47
N VAL A 182 20.82 -9.73 -17.33
CA VAL A 182 21.46 -10.36 -16.16
C VAL A 182 22.89 -9.86 -15.93
N ARG A 183 23.57 -9.37 -16.97
CA ARG A 183 24.94 -8.82 -16.88
C ARG A 183 24.99 -7.39 -16.34
N ARG A 184 23.84 -6.73 -16.16
CA ARG A 184 23.82 -5.38 -15.59
C ARG A 184 24.00 -5.45 -14.08
N PRO A 185 24.88 -4.61 -13.50
CA PRO A 185 25.12 -4.59 -12.05
C PRO A 185 23.84 -4.29 -11.25
N ASP A 186 22.86 -3.61 -11.86
CA ASP A 186 21.60 -3.24 -11.22
C ASP A 186 20.50 -4.32 -11.33
N PHE A 187 20.75 -5.42 -12.07
CA PHE A 187 19.75 -6.48 -12.28
C PHE A 187 19.33 -7.16 -10.97
N ALA A 188 20.24 -7.27 -10.01
CA ALA A 188 19.97 -7.85 -8.70
C ALA A 188 19.16 -6.94 -7.77
N ASN A 189 19.05 -5.64 -8.08
CA ASN A 189 18.36 -4.63 -7.26
C ASN A 189 17.07 -4.13 -7.94
N LEU A 190 16.40 -5.00 -8.69
CA LEU A 190 15.11 -4.66 -9.27
C LEU A 190 14.09 -4.42 -8.15
N PRO A 191 13.44 -3.24 -8.12
CA PRO A 191 12.43 -2.98 -7.10
C PRO A 191 11.25 -3.94 -7.28
N LEU A 192 10.61 -4.32 -6.18
CA LEU A 192 9.45 -5.20 -6.16
C LEU A 192 8.33 -4.61 -7.06
N ILE A 193 7.92 -5.31 -8.12
CA ILE A 193 6.66 -5.01 -8.82
C ILE A 193 5.54 -5.73 -8.08
N VAL A 194 4.57 -4.94 -7.60
CA VAL A 194 3.38 -5.48 -6.94
C VAL A 194 2.57 -6.38 -7.88
N GLU A 195 2.35 -5.97 -9.12
CA GLU A 195 1.64 -6.76 -10.14
C GLU A 195 2.26 -8.14 -10.38
N ASP A 196 3.56 -8.20 -10.70
CA ASP A 196 4.26 -9.46 -10.96
C ASP A 196 4.29 -10.33 -9.68
N PHE A 197 4.59 -9.73 -8.53
CA PHE A 197 4.57 -10.44 -7.25
C PHE A 197 3.20 -11.05 -6.94
N VAL A 198 2.10 -10.30 -7.17
CA VAL A 198 0.74 -10.77 -6.93
C VAL A 198 0.44 -11.97 -7.83
N LYS A 199 0.78 -11.88 -9.12
CA LYS A 199 0.54 -12.96 -10.10
C LYS A 199 1.39 -14.20 -9.78
N ASP A 200 2.68 -14.02 -9.50
CA ASP A 200 3.62 -15.10 -9.18
C ASP A 200 3.25 -15.80 -7.86
N SER A 201 2.65 -15.07 -6.92
CA SER A 201 2.17 -15.59 -5.63
C SER A 201 0.75 -16.19 -5.69
N GLY A 202 0.18 -16.33 -6.89
CA GLY A 202 -1.14 -16.95 -7.11
C GLY A 202 -2.34 -16.03 -6.84
N GLY A 203 -2.15 -14.72 -6.74
CA GLY A 203 -3.21 -13.72 -6.72
C GLY A 203 -3.63 -13.25 -8.12
N SER A 204 -4.79 -12.61 -8.20
CA SER A 204 -5.27 -11.95 -9.42
C SER A 204 -5.05 -10.45 -9.32
N TYR A 205 -4.47 -9.84 -10.36
CA TYR A 205 -4.20 -8.41 -10.40
C TYR A 205 -4.96 -7.74 -11.53
N THR A 206 -5.64 -6.62 -11.24
CA THR A 206 -6.28 -5.78 -12.24
C THR A 206 -5.82 -4.33 -12.12
N ALA A 207 -5.61 -3.67 -13.25
CA ALA A 207 -5.27 -2.26 -13.30
C ALA A 207 -6.09 -1.55 -14.37
N SER A 208 -6.45 -0.30 -14.10
CA SER A 208 -7.05 0.64 -15.04
C SER A 208 -5.97 1.58 -15.61
N GLN A 209 -6.40 2.52 -16.45
CA GLN A 209 -5.52 3.58 -16.97
C GLN A 209 -4.86 4.39 -15.85
N GLU A 210 -3.75 5.04 -16.18
CA GLU A 210 -3.07 5.94 -15.26
C GLU A 210 -4.04 7.02 -14.76
N ASP A 211 -3.99 7.31 -13.46
CA ASP A 211 -4.88 8.25 -12.76
C ASP A 211 -6.40 7.97 -12.81
N ALA A 212 -6.84 6.94 -13.53
CA ALA A 212 -8.23 6.49 -13.46
C ALA A 212 -8.53 5.92 -12.07
N LEU A 213 -9.74 6.21 -11.57
CA LEU A 213 -10.22 5.63 -10.33
C LEU A 213 -10.45 4.11 -10.54
N HIS A 214 -9.81 3.30 -9.71
CA HIS A 214 -9.96 1.84 -9.74
C HIS A 214 -9.77 1.26 -8.34
N VAL A 215 -10.78 0.52 -7.88
CA VAL A 215 -10.82 -0.13 -6.57
C VAL A 215 -11.24 -1.57 -6.76
N VAL A 216 -10.52 -2.49 -6.12
CA VAL A 216 -10.87 -3.91 -6.07
C VAL A 216 -11.23 -4.27 -4.64
N ILE A 217 -12.38 -4.90 -4.47
CA ILE A 217 -12.86 -5.40 -3.18
C ILE A 217 -12.99 -6.92 -3.33
N ASP A 218 -12.24 -7.65 -2.52
CA ASP A 218 -12.33 -9.11 -2.46
C ASP A 218 -12.42 -9.53 -0.98
N ARG A 219 -13.57 -10.06 -0.59
CA ARG A 219 -13.90 -10.46 0.78
C ARG A 219 -13.70 -9.30 1.76
N HIS A 220 -12.63 -9.34 2.54
CA HIS A 220 -12.28 -8.35 3.56
C HIS A 220 -11.10 -7.46 3.12
N LEU A 221 -10.59 -7.65 1.91
CA LEU A 221 -9.49 -6.86 1.37
C LEU A 221 -10.03 -5.81 0.40
N ILE A 222 -9.65 -4.56 0.60
CA ILE A 222 -9.92 -3.44 -0.27
C ILE A 222 -8.58 -2.91 -0.78
N THR A 223 -8.43 -2.80 -2.09
CA THR A 223 -7.25 -2.20 -2.70
C THR A 223 -7.64 -1.07 -3.65
N GLY A 224 -6.93 0.05 -3.57
CA GLY A 224 -7.09 1.18 -4.48
C GLY A 224 -5.84 1.39 -5.31
N GLN A 225 -6.00 1.60 -6.62
CA GLN A 225 -4.88 1.68 -7.56
C GLN A 225 -3.97 2.88 -7.30
N ASN A 226 -4.55 4.03 -6.96
CA ASN A 226 -3.85 5.31 -6.88
C ASN A 226 -4.54 6.25 -5.89
N MET A 227 -3.99 7.46 -5.75
CA MET A 227 -4.53 8.49 -4.87
C MET A 227 -5.97 8.92 -5.21
N GLN A 228 -6.37 8.88 -6.49
CA GLN A 228 -7.76 9.18 -6.89
C GLN A 228 -8.75 8.13 -6.38
N SER A 229 -8.25 6.93 -6.09
CA SER A 229 -9.02 5.81 -5.57
C SER A 229 -9.14 5.82 -4.04
N THR A 230 -8.41 6.71 -3.34
CA THR A 230 -8.37 6.77 -1.87
C THR A 230 -9.74 6.92 -1.25
N SER A 231 -10.53 7.92 -1.67
CA SER A 231 -11.84 8.18 -1.07
C SER A 231 -12.80 7.01 -1.26
N LEU A 232 -12.81 6.38 -2.44
CA LEU A 232 -13.67 5.24 -2.71
C LEU A 232 -13.25 4.00 -1.90
N ALA A 233 -11.94 3.72 -1.82
CA ALA A 233 -11.43 2.60 -1.04
C ALA A 233 -11.78 2.73 0.45
N VAL A 234 -11.58 3.93 1.02
CA VAL A 234 -11.87 4.20 2.44
C VAL A 234 -13.38 4.18 2.74
N ASN A 235 -14.21 4.68 1.83
CA ASN A 235 -15.67 4.56 2.01
C ASN A 235 -16.11 3.09 1.99
N ASN A 236 -15.55 2.27 1.12
CA ASN A 236 -15.82 0.82 1.12
C ASN A 236 -15.32 0.13 2.39
N LEU A 237 -14.19 0.57 2.97
CA LEU A 237 -13.73 0.09 4.27
C LEU A 237 -14.78 0.36 5.37
N ILE A 238 -15.31 1.59 5.41
CA ILE A 238 -16.34 1.99 6.38
C ILE A 238 -17.63 1.19 6.17
N LEU A 239 -18.05 1.00 4.92
CA LEU A 239 -19.24 0.23 4.57
C LEU A 239 -19.10 -1.26 4.95
N LEU A 240 -17.97 -1.89 4.64
CA LEU A 240 -17.70 -3.29 4.99
C LEU A 240 -17.67 -3.51 6.50
N PHE A 241 -17.18 -2.53 7.26
CA PHE A 241 -17.25 -2.60 8.71
C PHE A 241 -18.68 -2.43 9.22
N SER A 242 -19.46 -1.50 8.65
CA SER A 242 -20.83 -1.21 9.08
C SER A 242 -21.84 -2.30 8.73
N ALA A 243 -21.51 -3.17 7.77
CA ALA A 243 -22.36 -4.29 7.34
C ALA A 243 -22.24 -5.54 8.22
N LYS A 244 -21.39 -5.53 9.25
CA LYS A 244 -21.22 -6.60 10.24
C LYS A 244 -22.09 -6.37 11.47
#